data_AF-A0A2A4T0Q3-F1
#
_entry.id   AF-A0A2A4T0Q3-F1
#
_cell.length_a   1.000
_cell.length_b   1.000
_cell.length_c   1.000
_cell.angle_alpha   90.00
_cell.angle_beta   90.00
_cell.angle_gamma   90.00
#
_symmetry.space_group_name_H-M   'P 1'
#
loop_
_entity.id
_entity.type
_entity.pdbx_description
1 polymer ?
#
loop_
_entity_poly.entity_id
_entity_poly.type
_entity_poly.pdbx_seq_one_letter_code
_entity_poly.pdbx_strand_id
1 'polypeptide(L)'
;MRTEALARLEQRLKELSIYEQNYRSFLLSYFMVLKELKLPYGYASFARKADLKSRSFPREVITGRRNLSQSSLRKFESAMNLKGDTSMVFRLLVFQEHIELAPVKSTEKSIAKDLDRARERIRKAGFAQGMLLTDDLTSRLAFRFAYAALDEGVSENDGGTSIEEVRSKVGMGAYQCRRVVEKMCDDGIIGWNSSRDRFFLKDRHPIFHSLKQDENRFQDFYEVVLKSFGRLANEDMAQSEALFFSSSVSVNSRDLPQLKDELRDLVTRYADQIEDASGDTIVNISLGMARSSEIIRMVE
;
A
#
# COMPACT_ATOMS: atom_id res chain seq x y z
N MET A 1 -16.83 13.13 -12.61
CA MET A 1 -16.90 12.24 -11.41
C MET A 1 -17.08 10.75 -11.75
N ARG A 2 -18.17 10.30 -12.39
CA ARG A 2 -18.40 8.85 -12.64
C ARG A 2 -17.32 8.19 -13.51
N THR A 3 -16.81 8.88 -14.53
CA THR A 3 -15.75 8.37 -15.42
C THR A 3 -14.43 8.15 -14.68
N GLU A 4 -14.08 9.05 -13.77
CA GLU A 4 -12.85 8.96 -12.96
C GLU A 4 -12.90 7.80 -11.97
N ALA A 5 -14.03 7.61 -11.27
CA ALA A 5 -14.22 6.47 -10.39
C ALA A 5 -14.15 5.12 -11.13
N LEU A 6 -14.60 5.08 -12.39
CA LEU A 6 -14.48 3.88 -13.24
C LEU A 6 -13.04 3.63 -13.68
N ALA A 7 -12.29 4.66 -14.03
CA ALA A 7 -10.86 4.54 -14.33
C ALA A 7 -10.08 4.05 -13.09
N ARG A 8 -10.38 4.58 -11.91
CA ARG A 8 -9.82 4.10 -10.63
C ARG A 8 -10.25 2.67 -10.31
N LEU A 9 -11.46 2.24 -10.66
CA LEU A 9 -11.88 0.85 -10.49
C LEU A 9 -11.08 -0.08 -11.41
N GLU A 10 -10.91 0.28 -12.69
CA GLU A 10 -10.14 -0.51 -13.65
C GLU A 10 -8.69 -0.68 -13.22
N GLN A 11 -8.10 0.41 -12.74
CA GLN A 11 -6.81 0.43 -12.07
C GLN A 11 -6.76 -0.59 -10.92
N ARG A 12 -7.67 -0.48 -9.95
CA ARG A 12 -7.67 -1.37 -8.78
C ARG A 12 -7.90 -2.82 -9.17
N LEU A 13 -8.69 -3.11 -10.20
CA LEU A 13 -8.88 -4.46 -10.73
C LEU A 13 -7.58 -5.08 -11.26
N LYS A 14 -6.75 -4.30 -11.97
CA LYS A 14 -5.41 -4.76 -12.39
C LYS A 14 -4.53 -5.10 -11.19
N GLU A 15 -4.58 -4.28 -10.13
CA GLU A 15 -3.88 -4.58 -8.88
C GLU A 15 -4.38 -5.91 -8.28
N LEU A 16 -5.68 -6.07 -8.07
CA LEU A 16 -6.25 -7.32 -7.54
C LEU A 16 -5.82 -8.53 -8.36
N SER A 17 -5.74 -8.42 -9.69
CA SER A 17 -5.31 -9.51 -10.56
C SER A 17 -3.84 -9.92 -10.33
N ILE A 18 -2.98 -9.00 -9.92
CA ILE A 18 -1.57 -9.34 -9.67
C ILE A 18 -1.41 -10.11 -8.35
N TYR A 19 -2.22 -9.81 -7.34
CA TYR A 19 -1.90 -10.15 -5.95
C TYR A 19 -2.82 -11.15 -5.26
N GLU A 20 -4.07 -11.24 -5.68
CA GLU A 20 -5.04 -12.15 -5.07
C GLU A 20 -4.71 -13.60 -5.43
N GLN A 21 -4.54 -14.44 -4.42
CA GLN A 21 -4.09 -15.83 -4.59
C GLN A 21 -5.23 -16.80 -4.89
N ASN A 22 -6.47 -16.40 -4.61
CA ASN A 22 -7.65 -17.20 -4.89
C ASN A 22 -8.82 -16.29 -5.31
N TYR A 23 -9.81 -16.87 -5.96
CA TYR A 23 -10.88 -16.08 -6.57
C TYR A 23 -11.85 -15.49 -5.53
N ARG A 24 -11.99 -16.09 -4.33
CA ARG A 24 -12.88 -15.56 -3.28
C ARG A 24 -12.30 -14.31 -2.64
N SER A 25 -11.01 -14.31 -2.34
CA SER A 25 -10.29 -13.12 -1.87
C SER A 25 -10.32 -12.01 -2.92
N PHE A 26 -10.14 -12.35 -4.21
CA PHE A 26 -10.33 -11.40 -5.31
C PHE A 26 -11.71 -10.73 -5.29
N LEU A 27 -12.78 -11.52 -5.13
CA LEU A 27 -14.14 -11.00 -5.05
C LEU A 27 -14.35 -10.12 -3.82
N LEU A 28 -13.87 -10.55 -2.65
CA LEU A 28 -13.97 -9.78 -1.41
C LEU A 28 -13.30 -8.40 -1.58
N SER A 29 -12.06 -8.38 -2.06
CA SER A 29 -11.30 -7.14 -2.30
C SER A 29 -11.97 -6.26 -3.35
N TYR A 30 -12.56 -6.83 -4.41
CA TYR A 30 -13.34 -6.07 -5.38
C TYR A 30 -14.52 -5.33 -4.73
N PHE A 31 -15.28 -5.97 -3.84
CA PHE A 31 -16.38 -5.31 -3.13
C PHE A 31 -15.89 -4.23 -2.16
N MET A 32 -14.71 -4.39 -1.55
CA MET A 32 -14.08 -3.35 -0.74
C MET A 32 -13.71 -2.13 -1.58
N VAL A 33 -13.13 -2.34 -2.76
CA VAL A 33 -12.80 -1.25 -3.70
C VAL A 33 -14.06 -0.49 -4.16
N LEU A 34 -15.17 -1.20 -4.44
CA LEU A 34 -16.43 -0.52 -4.79
C LEU A 34 -16.92 0.39 -3.67
N LYS A 35 -16.80 -0.05 -2.41
CA LYS A 35 -17.17 0.73 -1.22
C LYS A 35 -16.25 1.95 -1.06
N GLU A 36 -14.94 1.76 -1.20
CA GLU A 36 -13.92 2.81 -1.15
C GLU A 36 -14.19 3.91 -2.17
N LEU A 37 -14.47 3.54 -3.42
CA LEU A 37 -14.74 4.47 -4.52
C LEU A 37 -16.15 5.08 -4.50
N LYS A 38 -16.93 4.83 -3.43
CA LYS A 38 -18.35 5.25 -3.30
C LYS A 38 -19.20 4.88 -4.53
N LEU A 39 -18.85 3.78 -5.20
CA LEU A 39 -19.62 3.24 -6.32
C LEU A 39 -20.82 2.45 -5.78
N PRO A 40 -21.88 2.25 -6.59
CA PRO A 40 -22.99 1.39 -6.19
C PRO A 40 -22.48 0.01 -5.74
N TYR A 41 -22.57 -0.23 -4.44
CA TYR A 41 -22.05 -1.40 -3.77
C TYR A 41 -23.19 -2.28 -3.24
N GLY A 42 -22.92 -3.55 -3.02
CA GLY A 42 -23.86 -4.51 -2.42
C GLY A 42 -24.05 -5.78 -3.23
N TYR A 43 -24.23 -6.90 -2.51
CA TYR A 43 -24.40 -8.22 -3.14
C TYR A 43 -25.67 -8.29 -3.98
N ALA A 44 -26.77 -7.67 -3.54
CA ALA A 44 -28.03 -7.68 -4.28
C ALA A 44 -28.01 -6.80 -5.55
N SER A 45 -27.30 -5.67 -5.53
CA SER A 45 -27.10 -4.84 -6.73
C SER A 45 -26.17 -5.52 -7.72
N PHE A 46 -25.08 -6.14 -7.24
CA PHE A 46 -24.20 -6.95 -8.07
C PHE A 46 -24.94 -8.15 -8.69
N ALA A 47 -25.72 -8.88 -7.91
CA ALA A 47 -26.50 -10.02 -8.40
C ALA A 47 -27.46 -9.62 -9.52
N ARG A 48 -28.14 -8.47 -9.39
CA ARG A 48 -28.98 -7.92 -10.46
C ARG A 48 -28.15 -7.56 -11.70
N LYS A 49 -27.02 -6.88 -11.53
CA LYS A 49 -26.11 -6.53 -12.64
C LYS A 49 -25.58 -7.76 -13.38
N ALA A 50 -25.31 -8.84 -12.65
CA ALA A 50 -24.83 -10.10 -13.17
C ALA A 50 -25.94 -11.02 -13.70
N ASP A 51 -27.21 -10.60 -13.67
CA ASP A 51 -28.36 -11.45 -14.02
C ASP A 51 -28.38 -12.77 -13.22
N LEU A 52 -28.09 -12.71 -11.92
CA LEU A 52 -28.10 -13.88 -11.04
C LEU A 52 -29.49 -14.07 -10.43
N LYS A 53 -29.96 -15.33 -10.43
CA LYS A 53 -31.27 -15.69 -9.85
C LYS A 53 -31.37 -15.37 -8.35
N SER A 54 -30.29 -15.59 -7.60
CA SER A 54 -30.25 -15.32 -6.15
C SER A 54 -29.46 -14.05 -5.85
N ARG A 55 -30.06 -13.17 -5.04
CA ARG A 55 -29.44 -11.92 -4.55
C ARG A 55 -28.31 -12.19 -3.54
N SER A 56 -28.35 -13.32 -2.82
CA SER A 56 -27.33 -13.71 -1.85
C SER A 56 -26.15 -14.45 -2.48
N PHE A 57 -26.28 -14.89 -3.74
CA PHE A 57 -25.27 -15.73 -4.39
C PHE A 57 -23.84 -15.15 -4.34
N PRO A 58 -23.60 -13.85 -4.59
CA PRO A 58 -22.25 -13.30 -4.49
C PRO A 58 -21.65 -13.43 -3.08
N ARG A 59 -22.45 -13.21 -2.04
CA ARG A 59 -22.01 -13.37 -0.65
C ARG A 59 -21.71 -14.83 -0.34
N GLU A 60 -22.57 -15.75 -0.79
CA GLU A 60 -22.39 -17.20 -0.59
C GLU A 60 -21.13 -17.72 -1.27
N VAL A 61 -20.79 -17.18 -2.44
CA VAL A 61 -19.53 -17.51 -3.14
C VAL A 61 -18.32 -17.04 -2.34
N ILE A 62 -18.33 -15.79 -1.89
CA ILE A 62 -17.22 -15.21 -1.10
C ILE A 62 -17.01 -15.97 0.22
N THR A 63 -18.09 -16.37 0.90
CA THR A 63 -18.01 -17.10 2.16
C THR A 63 -17.78 -18.60 1.99
N GLY A 64 -17.61 -19.09 0.76
CA GLY A 64 -17.36 -20.51 0.46
C GLY A 64 -18.58 -21.42 0.60
N ARG A 65 -19.78 -20.86 0.81
CA ARG A 65 -21.03 -21.65 0.89
C ARG A 65 -21.48 -22.18 -0.46
N ARG A 66 -21.07 -21.54 -1.56
CA ARG A 66 -21.35 -21.98 -2.93
C ARG A 66 -20.12 -21.78 -3.82
N ASN A 67 -19.99 -22.63 -4.83
CA ASN A 67 -18.97 -22.48 -5.87
C ASN A 67 -19.58 -21.83 -7.12
N LEU A 68 -18.70 -21.28 -7.96
CA LEU A 68 -19.09 -20.80 -9.28
C LEU A 68 -19.31 -22.00 -10.21
N SER A 69 -20.37 -21.95 -11.02
CA SER A 69 -20.49 -22.73 -12.25
C SER A 69 -19.92 -21.96 -13.45
N GLN A 70 -19.72 -22.63 -14.58
CA GLN A 70 -19.35 -21.98 -15.85
C GLN A 70 -20.25 -20.80 -16.23
N SER A 71 -21.57 -20.97 -16.08
CA SER A 71 -22.53 -19.93 -16.41
C SER A 71 -22.43 -18.74 -15.45
N SER A 72 -22.21 -19.00 -14.16
CA SER A 72 -22.03 -17.92 -13.19
C SER A 72 -20.67 -17.23 -13.29
N LEU A 73 -19.61 -17.95 -13.66
CA LEU A 73 -18.28 -17.37 -13.87
C LEU A 73 -18.33 -16.25 -14.92
N ARG A 74 -18.94 -16.52 -16.08
CA ARG A 74 -19.12 -15.52 -17.15
C ARG A 74 -19.97 -14.33 -16.70
N LYS A 75 -20.99 -14.58 -15.87
CA LYS A 75 -21.85 -13.54 -15.30
C LYS A 75 -21.08 -12.62 -14.34
N PHE A 76 -20.19 -13.18 -13.52
CA PHE A 76 -19.31 -12.41 -12.64
C PHE A 76 -18.30 -11.57 -13.43
N GLU A 77 -17.65 -12.14 -14.45
CA GLU A 77 -16.73 -11.40 -15.33
C GLU A 77 -17.42 -10.19 -15.97
N SER A 78 -18.61 -10.41 -16.54
CA SER A 78 -19.41 -9.36 -17.17
C SER A 78 -19.84 -8.28 -16.17
N ALA A 79 -20.31 -8.67 -14.99
CA ALA A 79 -20.74 -7.72 -13.96
C ALA A 79 -19.60 -6.88 -13.39
N MET A 80 -18.38 -7.43 -13.31
CA MET A 80 -17.18 -6.70 -12.93
C MET A 80 -16.56 -5.90 -14.09
N ASN A 81 -17.06 -6.09 -15.31
CA ASN A 81 -16.50 -5.51 -16.54
C ASN A 81 -15.01 -5.86 -16.69
N LEU A 82 -14.63 -7.10 -16.36
CA LEU A 82 -13.26 -7.57 -16.53
C LEU A 82 -12.94 -7.74 -18.01
N LYS A 83 -11.73 -7.33 -18.42
CA LYS A 83 -11.28 -7.41 -19.82
C LYS A 83 -9.83 -7.90 -19.91
N GLY A 84 -9.47 -8.44 -21.07
CA GLY A 84 -8.10 -8.89 -21.36
C GLY A 84 -7.53 -9.80 -20.27
N ASP A 85 -6.31 -9.47 -19.81
CA ASP A 85 -5.58 -10.28 -18.84
C ASP A 85 -6.23 -10.30 -17.44
N THR A 86 -6.95 -9.24 -17.02
CA THR A 86 -7.67 -9.24 -15.72
C THR A 86 -8.80 -10.28 -15.68
N SER A 87 -9.56 -10.41 -16.77
CA SER A 87 -10.56 -11.48 -16.94
C SER A 87 -9.89 -12.86 -16.99
N MET A 88 -8.74 -12.96 -17.66
CA MET A 88 -7.99 -14.22 -17.73
C MET A 88 -7.51 -14.67 -16.34
N VAL A 89 -6.93 -13.75 -15.56
CA VAL A 89 -6.51 -14.03 -14.17
C VAL A 89 -7.69 -14.51 -13.34
N PHE A 90 -8.81 -13.79 -13.34
CA PHE A 90 -9.95 -14.18 -12.52
C PHE A 90 -10.44 -15.60 -12.84
N ARG A 91 -10.51 -15.97 -14.13
CA ARG A 91 -10.84 -17.35 -14.54
C ARG A 91 -9.81 -18.36 -14.08
N LEU A 92 -8.53 -18.06 -14.22
CA LEU A 92 -7.45 -18.97 -13.80
C LEU A 92 -7.46 -19.19 -12.28
N LEU A 93 -7.76 -18.16 -11.48
CA LEU A 93 -7.97 -18.30 -10.04
C LEU A 93 -9.15 -19.21 -9.70
N VAL A 94 -10.22 -19.18 -10.50
CA VAL A 94 -11.36 -20.09 -10.33
C VAL A 94 -10.98 -21.52 -10.72
N PHE A 95 -10.27 -21.70 -11.84
CA PHE A 95 -9.84 -23.02 -12.34
C PHE A 95 -8.80 -23.68 -11.43
N GLN A 96 -7.99 -22.89 -10.74
CA GLN A 96 -7.03 -23.38 -9.75
C GLN A 96 -7.72 -24.09 -8.58
N GLU A 97 -8.94 -23.67 -8.21
CA GLU A 97 -9.73 -24.34 -7.18
C GLU A 97 -10.76 -25.34 -7.73
N HIS A 98 -11.25 -25.14 -8.95
CA HIS A 98 -12.32 -25.91 -9.59
C HIS A 98 -11.88 -26.32 -11.00
N ILE A 99 -10.97 -27.29 -11.08
CA ILE A 99 -10.31 -27.74 -12.31
C ILE A 99 -11.30 -28.26 -13.37
N GLU A 100 -12.45 -28.77 -12.94
CA GLU A 100 -13.54 -29.24 -13.81
C GLU A 100 -14.19 -28.11 -14.63
N LEU A 101 -13.97 -26.86 -14.22
CA LEU A 101 -14.37 -25.67 -14.98
C LEU A 101 -13.28 -25.22 -15.97
N ALA A 102 -12.08 -25.81 -15.93
CA ALA A 102 -11.04 -25.47 -16.88
C ALA A 102 -11.34 -26.08 -18.27
N PRO A 103 -10.76 -25.53 -19.36
CA PRO A 103 -10.78 -26.20 -20.66
C PRO A 103 -10.22 -27.63 -20.57
N VAL A 104 -10.78 -28.57 -21.32
CA VAL A 104 -10.50 -30.03 -21.25
C VAL A 104 -9.00 -30.42 -21.26
N LYS A 105 -8.13 -29.61 -21.86
CA LYS A 105 -6.68 -29.86 -21.95
C LYS A 105 -5.85 -29.25 -20.82
N SER A 106 -6.49 -28.58 -19.86
CA SER A 106 -5.80 -27.86 -18.79
C SER A 106 -5.39 -28.82 -17.68
N THR A 107 -4.20 -28.59 -17.14
CA THR A 107 -3.69 -29.23 -15.93
C THR A 107 -3.46 -28.16 -14.87
N GLU A 108 -3.40 -28.53 -13.59
CA GLU A 108 -3.06 -27.59 -12.51
C GLU A 108 -1.75 -26.84 -12.81
N LYS A 109 -0.73 -27.56 -13.30
CA LYS A 109 0.56 -26.99 -13.68
C LYS A 109 0.45 -26.00 -14.84
N SER A 110 -0.39 -26.28 -15.85
CA SER A 110 -0.58 -25.34 -16.95
C SER A 110 -1.36 -24.10 -16.50
N ILE A 111 -2.36 -24.26 -15.62
CA ILE A 111 -3.12 -23.15 -15.04
C ILE A 111 -2.22 -22.22 -14.24
N ALA A 112 -1.40 -22.77 -13.34
CA ALA A 112 -0.44 -21.98 -12.57
C ALA A 112 0.52 -21.20 -13.49
N LYS A 113 1.07 -21.87 -14.50
CA LYS A 113 1.95 -21.24 -15.48
C LYS A 113 1.26 -20.12 -16.27
N ASP A 114 0.02 -20.33 -16.69
CA ASP A 114 -0.73 -19.33 -17.43
C ASP A 114 -1.18 -18.17 -16.53
N LEU A 115 -1.43 -18.42 -15.25
CA LEU A 115 -1.72 -17.39 -14.25
C LEU A 115 -0.50 -16.50 -14.03
N ASP A 116 0.69 -17.08 -13.87
CA ASP A 116 1.93 -16.31 -13.73
C ASP A 116 2.21 -15.45 -14.96
N ARG A 117 2.02 -16.02 -16.17
CA ARG A 117 2.14 -15.28 -17.43
C ARG A 117 1.15 -14.13 -17.54
N ALA A 118 -0.11 -14.35 -17.12
CA ALA A 118 -1.14 -13.32 -17.11
C ALA A 118 -0.75 -12.16 -16.19
N ARG A 119 -0.39 -12.49 -14.94
CA ARG A 119 0.06 -11.52 -13.94
C ARG A 119 1.26 -10.73 -14.45
N GLU A 120 2.21 -11.40 -15.08
CA GLU A 120 3.40 -10.75 -15.61
C GLU A 120 3.09 -9.77 -16.75
N ARG A 121 2.14 -10.10 -17.63
CA ARG A 121 1.68 -9.15 -18.66
C ARG A 121 0.96 -7.96 -18.05
N ILE A 122 0.15 -8.15 -17.01
CA ILE A 122 -0.49 -7.04 -16.29
C ILE A 122 0.57 -6.16 -15.62
N ARG A 123 1.58 -6.75 -14.97
CA ARG A 123 2.71 -6.01 -14.37
C ARG A 123 3.46 -5.19 -15.41
N LYS A 124 3.81 -5.78 -16.56
CA LYS A 124 4.53 -5.08 -17.64
C LYS A 124 3.70 -3.98 -18.30
N ALA A 125 2.41 -4.24 -18.54
CA ALA A 125 1.48 -3.23 -19.05
C ALA A 125 1.29 -2.10 -18.04
N GLY A 126 1.24 -2.42 -16.75
CA GLY A 126 1.21 -1.46 -15.67
C GLY A 126 2.50 -0.64 -15.59
N PHE A 127 3.67 -1.27 -15.72
CA PHE A 127 4.98 -0.61 -15.79
C PHE A 127 5.04 0.42 -16.93
N ALA A 128 4.47 0.10 -18.10
CA ALA A 128 4.36 1.02 -19.22
C ALA A 128 3.33 2.16 -19.02
N GLN A 129 2.36 1.99 -18.11
CA GLN A 129 1.31 2.96 -17.78
C GLN A 129 1.54 3.70 -16.45
N GLY A 130 2.75 3.65 -15.87
CA GLY A 130 3.06 4.31 -14.58
C GLY A 130 2.34 3.67 -13.38
N MET A 131 1.94 2.42 -13.55
CA MET A 131 0.96 1.69 -12.76
C MET A 131 1.62 0.52 -12.02
N LEU A 132 2.56 0.87 -11.18
CA LEU A 132 2.99 0.03 -10.06
C LEU A 132 2.92 0.94 -8.84
N LEU A 133 3.09 0.39 -7.64
CA LEU A 133 3.93 1.09 -6.67
C LEU A 133 5.24 1.37 -7.41
N THR A 134 5.26 2.47 -8.16
CA THR A 134 6.45 2.99 -8.79
C THR A 134 7.46 3.16 -7.65
N ASP A 135 8.73 3.29 -7.98
CA ASP A 135 9.69 3.94 -7.08
C ASP A 135 9.23 5.34 -6.59
N ASP A 136 8.03 5.79 -6.99
CA ASP A 136 7.20 6.81 -6.38
C ASP A 136 7.25 6.76 -4.86
N LEU A 137 7.86 7.81 -4.36
CA LEU A 137 7.59 8.58 -3.15
C LEU A 137 6.38 8.17 -2.28
N THR A 138 5.20 7.86 -2.82
CA THR A 138 4.06 7.32 -2.06
C THR A 138 4.40 5.99 -1.39
N SER A 139 5.12 5.10 -2.08
CA SER A 139 5.68 3.87 -1.53
C SER A 139 6.66 4.17 -0.38
N ARG A 140 7.45 5.25 -0.49
CA ARG A 140 8.42 5.65 0.55
C ARG A 140 7.78 6.26 1.79
N LEU A 141 6.63 6.93 1.65
CA LEU A 141 5.84 7.32 2.82
C LEU A 141 5.29 6.08 3.53
N ALA A 142 4.83 5.09 2.79
CA ALA A 142 4.39 3.82 3.36
C ALA A 142 5.53 3.06 4.07
N PHE A 143 6.77 3.17 3.57
CA PHE A 143 7.94 2.59 4.23
C PHE A 143 8.14 3.15 5.64
N ARG A 144 7.89 4.46 5.85
CA ARG A 144 8.05 5.06 7.19
C ARG A 144 7.12 4.42 8.21
N PHE A 145 5.84 4.25 7.84
CA PHE A 145 4.87 3.67 8.75
C PHE A 145 5.17 2.19 9.00
N ALA A 146 5.47 1.42 7.95
CA ALA A 146 5.84 0.02 8.12
C ALA A 146 7.14 -0.13 8.93
N TYR A 147 8.13 0.73 8.71
CA TYR A 147 9.38 0.76 9.47
C TYR A 147 9.13 1.05 10.96
N ALA A 148 8.36 2.10 11.27
CA ALA A 148 8.03 2.47 12.65
C ALA A 148 7.20 1.41 13.39
N ALA A 149 6.53 0.52 12.66
CA ALA A 149 5.79 -0.59 13.24
C ALA A 149 6.65 -1.82 13.56
N LEU A 150 7.91 -1.87 13.10
CA LEU A 150 8.86 -2.93 13.42
C LEU A 150 9.51 -2.63 14.78
N ASP A 151 9.70 -3.66 15.60
CA ASP A 151 10.26 -3.50 16.93
C ASP A 151 11.79 -3.28 16.85
N GLU A 152 12.28 -2.21 17.47
CA GLU A 152 13.70 -1.91 17.54
C GLU A 152 14.42 -2.78 18.59
N GLY A 153 15.71 -3.04 18.38
CA GLY A 153 16.53 -3.86 19.30
C GLY A 153 16.36 -5.37 19.15
N VAL A 154 15.46 -5.81 18.28
CA VAL A 154 15.25 -7.23 17.98
C VAL A 154 16.19 -7.66 16.86
N SER A 155 17.24 -8.39 17.21
CA SER A 155 18.15 -8.97 16.22
C SER A 155 17.47 -10.09 15.42
N GLU A 156 18.14 -10.58 14.38
CA GLU A 156 17.71 -11.76 13.61
C GLU A 156 17.32 -12.95 14.53
N ASN A 157 17.91 -13.04 15.73
CA ASN A 157 17.68 -14.11 16.70
C ASN A 157 16.54 -13.85 17.70
N ASP A 158 16.20 -12.58 17.94
CA ASP A 158 15.32 -12.18 19.06
C ASP A 158 13.83 -12.11 18.68
N GLY A 159 13.50 -12.40 17.42
CA GLY A 159 12.12 -12.58 16.94
C GLY A 159 11.46 -11.27 16.55
N GLY A 160 11.74 -10.81 15.33
CA GLY A 160 11.19 -9.57 14.75
C GLY A 160 9.67 -9.51 14.66
N THR A 161 9.12 -8.58 13.89
CA THR A 161 7.68 -8.33 13.82
C THR A 161 7.04 -9.07 12.63
N SER A 162 5.89 -9.70 12.85
CA SER A 162 5.11 -10.35 11.80
C SER A 162 4.37 -9.34 10.93
N ILE A 163 3.96 -9.74 9.73
CA ILE A 163 3.24 -8.84 8.82
C ILE A 163 1.87 -8.41 9.37
N GLU A 164 1.20 -9.29 10.13
CA GLU A 164 -0.07 -8.99 10.78
C GLU A 164 0.07 -7.93 11.88
N GLU A 165 1.16 -7.97 12.65
CA GLU A 165 1.48 -6.98 13.69
C GLU A 165 1.81 -5.62 13.05
N VAL A 166 2.62 -5.59 11.98
CA VAL A 166 2.86 -4.36 11.20
C VAL A 166 1.55 -3.80 10.68
N ARG A 167 0.70 -4.66 10.12
CA ARG A 167 -0.61 -4.25 9.58
C ARG A 167 -1.51 -3.63 10.64
N SER A 168 -1.57 -4.19 11.85
CA SER A 168 -2.41 -3.66 12.92
C SER A 168 -1.95 -2.29 13.39
N LYS A 169 -0.64 -2.05 13.51
CA LYS A 169 -0.07 -0.75 13.93
C LYS A 169 -0.24 0.32 12.85
N VAL A 170 -0.10 -0.05 11.58
CA VAL A 170 -0.10 0.91 10.46
C VAL A 170 -1.50 1.20 9.91
N GLY A 171 -2.49 0.34 10.16
CA GLY A 171 -3.83 0.47 9.60
C GLY A 171 -3.91 0.27 8.07
N MET A 172 -2.84 -0.26 7.46
CA MET A 172 -2.79 -0.56 6.03
C MET A 172 -3.59 -1.82 5.69
N GLY A 173 -4.10 -1.89 4.45
CA GLY A 173 -4.64 -3.15 3.92
C GLY A 173 -3.56 -4.24 3.90
N ALA A 174 -3.93 -5.49 4.19
CA ALA A 174 -2.99 -6.61 4.30
C ALA A 174 -2.05 -6.73 3.10
N TYR A 175 -2.60 -6.49 1.91
CA TYR A 175 -1.86 -6.51 0.65
C TYR A 175 -0.84 -5.35 0.54
N GLN A 176 -1.23 -4.11 0.85
CA GLN A 176 -0.33 -2.95 0.80
C GLN A 176 0.81 -3.09 1.83
N CYS A 177 0.47 -3.53 3.04
CA CYS A 177 1.44 -3.79 4.10
C CYS A 177 2.50 -4.78 3.64
N ARG A 178 2.07 -5.95 3.13
CA ARG A 178 2.98 -7.01 2.64
C ARG A 178 3.94 -6.50 1.57
N ARG A 179 3.43 -5.74 0.59
CA ARG A 179 4.26 -5.18 -0.49
C ARG A 179 5.31 -4.20 -0.01
N VAL A 180 4.93 -3.33 0.92
CA VAL A 180 5.83 -2.35 1.51
C VAL A 180 6.96 -3.07 2.23
N VAL A 181 6.63 -4.04 3.08
CA VAL A 181 7.61 -4.80 3.85
C VAL A 181 8.50 -5.66 2.94
N GLU A 182 7.94 -6.35 1.95
CA GLU A 182 8.71 -7.12 0.96
C GLU A 182 9.70 -6.22 0.21
N LYS A 183 9.25 -5.06 -0.28
CA LYS A 183 10.13 -4.12 -0.99
C LYS A 183 11.20 -3.52 -0.07
N MET A 184 10.88 -3.22 1.19
CA MET A 184 11.88 -2.78 2.17
C MET A 184 12.93 -3.87 2.43
N CYS A 185 12.55 -5.14 2.40
CA CYS A 185 13.47 -6.26 2.53
C CYS A 185 14.36 -6.40 1.28
N ASP A 186 13.78 -6.28 0.09
CA ASP A 186 14.50 -6.28 -1.19
C ASP A 186 15.52 -5.13 -1.27
N ASP A 187 15.15 -3.95 -0.77
CA ASP A 187 16.01 -2.76 -0.70
C ASP A 187 17.06 -2.84 0.41
N GLY A 188 17.06 -3.91 1.21
CA GLY A 188 18.01 -4.10 2.31
C GLY A 188 17.79 -3.18 3.52
N ILE A 189 16.67 -2.45 3.57
CA ILE A 189 16.28 -1.58 4.68
C ILE A 189 15.95 -2.41 5.93
N ILE A 190 15.32 -3.57 5.71
CA ILE A 190 14.95 -4.52 6.77
C ILE A 190 15.45 -5.94 6.41
N GLY A 191 15.51 -6.80 7.39
CA GLY A 191 15.76 -8.23 7.25
C GLY A 191 14.49 -9.04 7.41
N TRP A 192 14.52 -10.29 6.93
CA TRP A 192 13.46 -11.27 7.10
C TRP A 192 14.06 -12.57 7.64
N ASN A 193 13.54 -13.02 8.77
CA ASN A 193 13.84 -14.33 9.33
C ASN A 193 12.80 -15.34 8.81
N SER A 194 13.19 -16.12 7.82
CA SER A 194 12.32 -17.10 7.15
C SER A 194 11.86 -18.24 8.05
N SER A 195 12.62 -18.59 9.10
CA SER A 195 12.26 -19.66 10.03
C SER A 195 11.09 -19.30 10.94
N ARG A 196 10.91 -18.00 11.19
CA ARG A 196 9.87 -17.46 12.08
C ARG A 196 8.83 -16.59 11.37
N ASP A 197 9.01 -16.37 10.06
CA ASP A 197 8.23 -15.46 9.23
C ASP A 197 8.09 -14.04 9.84
N ARG A 198 9.21 -13.48 10.27
CA ARG A 198 9.27 -12.21 11.01
C ARG A 198 10.30 -11.26 10.40
N PHE A 199 10.01 -9.96 10.43
CA PHE A 199 10.84 -8.90 9.85
C PHE A 199 11.56 -8.11 10.94
N PHE A 200 12.79 -7.69 10.69
CA PHE A 200 13.61 -6.96 11.68
C PHE A 200 14.39 -5.82 11.03
N LEU A 201 14.77 -4.82 11.82
CA LEU A 201 15.49 -3.65 11.33
C LEU A 201 16.96 -3.98 11.04
N LYS A 202 17.48 -3.57 9.87
CA LYS A 202 18.92 -3.70 9.52
C LYS A 202 19.69 -2.41 9.74
N ASP A 203 19.05 -1.27 9.47
CA ASP A 203 19.58 0.06 9.69
C ASP A 203 18.76 0.77 10.77
N ARG A 204 19.30 1.85 11.35
CA ARG A 204 18.60 2.69 12.35
C ARG A 204 17.54 3.61 11.75
N HIS A 205 17.57 3.88 10.44
CA HIS A 205 16.50 4.68 9.81
C HIS A 205 16.46 4.51 8.27
N PRO A 206 15.28 4.31 7.65
CA PRO A 206 15.15 4.02 6.22
C PRO A 206 15.50 5.23 5.33
N ILE A 207 15.32 6.44 5.88
CA ILE A 207 15.68 7.69 5.21
C ILE A 207 17.18 7.72 4.94
N PHE A 208 18.03 7.46 5.93
CA PHE A 208 19.49 7.56 5.74
C PHE A 208 20.05 6.52 4.77
N HIS A 209 19.40 5.36 4.64
CA HIS A 209 19.77 4.37 3.64
C HIS A 209 19.68 4.94 2.22
N SER A 210 18.56 5.62 1.93
CA SER A 210 18.30 6.21 0.60
C SER A 210 19.07 7.49 0.34
N LEU A 211 19.29 8.32 1.39
CA LEU A 211 19.94 9.62 1.26
C LEU A 211 21.46 9.54 1.06
N LYS A 212 22.10 8.45 1.49
CA LYS A 212 23.53 8.25 1.25
C LYS A 212 23.87 8.02 -0.23
N GLN A 213 22.88 7.68 -1.06
CA GLN A 213 23.13 7.24 -2.43
C GLN A 213 22.87 8.33 -3.49
N ASP A 214 22.07 9.36 -3.21
CA ASP A 214 21.68 10.38 -4.22
C ASP A 214 21.06 11.63 -3.56
N GLU A 215 21.67 12.82 -3.75
CA GLU A 215 21.17 14.09 -3.20
C GLU A 215 19.84 14.54 -3.81
N ASN A 216 19.57 14.25 -5.09
CA ASN A 216 18.31 14.63 -5.73
C ASN A 216 17.11 13.90 -5.11
N ARG A 217 17.35 12.68 -4.59
CA ARG A 217 16.31 11.91 -3.89
C ARG A 217 15.91 12.51 -2.55
N PHE A 218 16.77 13.32 -1.93
CA PHE A 218 16.39 14.04 -0.71
C PHE A 218 15.34 15.09 -1.01
N GLN A 219 15.54 15.86 -2.07
CA GLN A 219 14.65 16.95 -2.45
C GLN A 219 13.27 16.42 -2.83
N ASP A 220 13.21 15.41 -3.70
CA ASP A 220 11.97 14.76 -4.10
C ASP A 220 11.17 14.27 -2.88
N PHE A 221 11.89 13.60 -1.97
CA PHE A 221 11.32 13.08 -0.74
C PHE A 221 10.77 14.19 0.16
N TYR A 222 11.55 15.25 0.36
CA TYR A 222 11.15 16.40 1.15
C TYR A 222 9.90 17.05 0.57
N GLU A 223 9.84 17.24 -0.74
CA GLU A 223 8.68 17.82 -1.42
C GLU A 223 7.42 16.97 -1.22
N VAL A 224 7.52 15.64 -1.28
CA VAL A 224 6.36 14.77 -1.05
C VAL A 224 5.88 14.78 0.39
N VAL A 225 6.81 14.85 1.35
CA VAL A 225 6.45 15.02 2.76
C VAL A 225 5.65 16.29 2.93
N LEU A 226 6.13 17.42 2.40
CA LEU A 226 5.42 18.69 2.47
C LEU A 226 4.05 18.64 1.79
N LYS A 227 3.95 18.03 0.59
CA LYS A 227 2.66 17.82 -0.10
C LYS A 227 1.69 16.96 0.71
N SER A 228 2.19 15.98 1.47
CA SER A 228 1.34 15.16 2.35
C SER A 228 0.76 15.97 3.51
N PHE A 229 1.55 16.85 4.12
CA PHE A 229 1.05 17.79 5.13
C PHE A 229 0.07 18.79 4.55
N GLY A 230 0.28 19.28 3.33
CA GLY A 230 -0.69 20.13 2.65
C GLY A 230 -2.05 19.47 2.49
N ARG A 231 -2.09 18.16 2.18
CA ARG A 231 -3.34 17.38 2.12
C ARG A 231 -3.97 17.22 3.51
N LEU A 232 -3.19 16.79 4.50
CA LEU A 232 -3.67 16.64 5.89
C LEU A 232 -4.20 17.96 6.45
N ALA A 233 -3.53 19.07 6.18
CA ALA A 233 -3.97 20.39 6.61
C ALA A 233 -5.34 20.77 6.01
N ASN A 234 -5.59 20.41 4.75
CA ASN A 234 -6.86 20.68 4.08
C ASN A 234 -7.99 19.75 4.53
N GLU A 235 -7.68 18.51 4.91
CA GLU A 235 -8.67 17.48 5.27
C GLU A 235 -9.01 17.48 6.76
N ASP A 236 -8.03 17.69 7.65
CA ASP A 236 -8.14 17.40 9.09
C ASP A 236 -8.00 18.61 10.03
N MET A 237 -7.50 19.78 9.59
CA MET A 237 -7.33 20.92 10.54
C MET A 237 -8.65 21.46 11.08
N ALA A 238 -9.77 21.21 10.42
CA ALA A 238 -11.08 21.61 10.91
C ALA A 238 -11.63 20.68 12.01
N GLN A 239 -11.03 19.50 12.23
CA GLN A 239 -11.62 18.43 13.07
C GLN A 239 -10.63 17.72 14.03
N SER A 240 -9.33 18.01 14.01
CA SER A 240 -8.32 17.15 14.66
C SER A 240 -7.65 17.72 15.92
N GLU A 241 -7.15 16.80 16.76
CA GLU A 241 -6.14 17.04 17.81
C GLU A 241 -4.73 17.34 17.23
N ALA A 242 -4.63 17.64 15.93
CA ALA A 242 -3.34 17.84 15.27
C ALA A 242 -2.69 19.14 15.75
N LEU A 243 -1.46 19.05 16.25
CA LEU A 243 -0.65 20.19 16.61
C LEU A 243 0.08 20.73 15.38
N PHE A 244 -0.26 21.94 14.94
CA PHE A 244 0.51 22.67 13.94
C PHE A 244 1.29 23.80 14.60
N PHE A 245 2.61 23.78 14.46
CA PHE A 245 3.49 24.85 14.93
C PHE A 245 4.40 25.31 13.79
N SER A 246 4.32 26.61 13.47
CA SER A 246 5.21 27.27 12.51
C SER A 246 5.66 28.59 13.12
N SER A 247 6.98 28.80 13.21
CA SER A 247 7.57 30.01 13.75
C SER A 247 8.75 30.45 12.92
N SER A 248 8.91 31.76 12.76
CA SER A 248 10.07 32.39 12.13
C SER A 248 10.87 33.12 13.18
N VAL A 249 12.14 32.75 13.33
CA VAL A 249 13.05 33.34 14.32
C VAL A 249 14.24 33.98 13.63
N SER A 250 14.73 35.09 14.20
CA SER A 250 15.99 35.68 13.77
C SER A 250 17.14 35.03 14.51
N VAL A 251 18.16 34.59 13.77
CA VAL A 251 19.33 33.89 14.31
C VAL A 251 20.57 34.49 13.67
N ASN A 252 21.62 34.78 14.44
CA ASN A 252 22.89 35.18 13.85
C ASN A 252 23.46 34.01 13.03
N SER A 253 24.04 34.31 11.87
CA SER A 253 24.62 33.28 10.99
C SER A 253 25.67 32.41 11.68
N ARG A 254 26.43 32.97 12.63
CA ARG A 254 27.43 32.27 13.45
C ARG A 254 26.83 31.27 14.46
N ASP A 255 25.59 31.52 14.91
CA ASP A 255 24.91 30.70 15.92
C ASP A 255 24.06 29.58 15.24
N LEU A 256 23.89 29.64 13.92
CA LEU A 256 23.09 28.69 13.15
C LEU A 256 23.55 27.22 13.28
N PRO A 257 24.86 26.89 13.31
CA PRO A 257 25.30 25.52 13.55
C PRO A 257 24.83 24.97 14.90
N GLN A 258 24.99 25.76 15.97
CA GLN A 258 24.54 25.37 17.31
C GLN A 258 23.04 25.11 17.35
N LEU A 259 22.23 26.01 16.76
CA LEU A 259 20.79 25.81 16.69
C LEU A 259 20.40 24.53 15.94
N LYS A 260 21.12 24.19 14.86
CA LYS A 260 20.90 22.92 14.12
C LYS A 260 21.17 21.70 15.01
N ASP A 261 22.22 21.76 15.81
CA ASP A 261 22.58 20.67 16.71
C ASP A 261 21.56 20.55 17.84
N GLU A 262 21.13 21.65 18.45
CA GLU A 262 20.07 21.64 19.48
C GLU A 262 18.73 21.11 18.95
N LEU A 263 18.34 21.50 17.73
CA LEU A 263 17.13 20.96 17.09
C LEU A 263 17.28 19.47 16.76
N ARG A 264 18.47 19.04 16.32
CA ARG A 264 18.75 17.62 16.08
C ARG A 264 18.62 16.84 17.39
N ASP A 265 19.24 17.31 18.47
CA ASP A 265 19.18 16.68 19.78
C ASP A 265 17.75 16.64 20.32
N LEU A 266 16.96 17.69 20.11
CA LEU A 266 15.55 17.69 20.46
C LEU A 266 14.78 16.60 19.69
N VAL A 267 14.94 16.54 18.37
CA VAL A 267 14.27 15.52 17.52
C VAL A 267 14.72 14.11 17.90
N THR A 268 16.01 13.90 18.17
CA THR A 268 16.54 12.60 18.60
C THR A 268 15.96 12.17 19.95
N ARG A 269 15.89 13.07 20.94
CA ARG A 269 15.24 12.75 22.23
C ARG A 269 13.77 12.36 22.07
N TYR A 270 13.06 12.98 21.13
CA TYR A 270 11.69 12.58 20.82
C TYR A 270 11.64 11.23 20.11
N ALA A 271 12.52 10.96 19.14
CA ALA A 271 12.60 9.67 18.47
C ALA A 271 12.78 8.52 19.48
N ASP A 272 13.75 8.67 20.40
CA ASP A 272 14.02 7.70 21.46
C ASP A 272 12.81 7.47 22.40
N GLN A 273 11.93 8.46 22.54
CA GLN A 273 10.71 8.36 23.36
C GLN A 273 9.51 7.78 22.61
N ILE A 274 9.49 7.88 21.28
CA ILE A 274 8.39 7.42 20.42
C ILE A 274 8.54 5.93 20.08
N GLU A 275 9.75 5.38 20.23
CA GLU A 275 10.07 3.96 20.01
C GLU A 275 9.64 3.08 21.20
N ASP A 276 8.37 3.17 21.59
CA ASP A 276 7.75 2.26 22.56
C ASP A 276 7.22 1.01 21.82
N ALA A 277 7.80 -0.16 22.11
CA ALA A 277 7.35 -1.44 21.54
C ALA A 277 5.88 -1.76 21.88
N SER A 278 5.33 -1.15 22.92
CA SER A 278 3.92 -1.27 23.31
C SER A 278 3.00 -0.22 22.68
N GLY A 279 3.53 0.68 21.85
CA GLY A 279 2.78 1.69 21.13
C GLY A 279 1.73 1.08 20.18
N ASP A 280 0.52 1.66 20.20
CA ASP A 280 -0.61 1.22 19.38
C ASP A 280 -0.93 2.17 18.20
N THR A 281 -0.22 3.30 18.13
CA THR A 281 -0.47 4.39 17.19
C THR A 281 0.84 4.93 16.63
N ILE A 282 0.85 5.32 15.35
CA ILE A 282 2.00 5.95 14.70
C ILE A 282 1.74 7.44 14.50
N VAL A 283 2.61 8.28 15.03
CA VAL A 283 2.58 9.73 14.83
C VAL A 283 3.69 10.14 13.86
N ASN A 284 3.36 11.04 12.92
CA ASN A 284 4.33 11.58 11.97
C ASN A 284 4.77 12.99 12.42
N ILE A 285 6.06 13.15 12.70
CA ILE A 285 6.68 14.44 12.99
C ILE A 285 7.59 14.80 11.82
N SER A 286 7.47 16.03 11.33
CA SER A 286 8.38 16.55 10.31
C SER A 286 8.82 17.96 10.68
N LEU A 287 10.14 18.13 10.80
CA LEU A 287 10.78 19.41 11.09
C LEU A 287 11.61 19.82 9.88
N GLY A 288 11.39 21.03 9.38
CA GLY A 288 12.14 21.63 8.30
C GLY A 288 12.72 22.97 8.71
N MET A 289 13.94 23.27 8.27
CA MET A 289 14.55 24.60 8.44
C MET A 289 15.12 25.08 7.11
N ALA A 290 14.66 26.25 6.67
CA ALA A 290 15.10 26.89 5.42
C ALA A 290 15.49 28.34 5.69
N ARG A 291 16.38 28.91 4.85
CA ARG A 291 16.73 30.32 4.95
C ARG A 291 15.69 31.17 4.21
N SER A 292 15.24 32.25 4.83
CA SER A 292 14.21 33.14 4.28
C SER A 292 14.58 33.76 2.93
N SER A 293 15.86 34.01 2.67
CA SER A 293 16.36 34.51 1.37
C SER A 293 16.09 33.57 0.20
N GLU A 294 15.88 32.28 0.47
CA GLU A 294 15.54 31.26 -0.54
C GLU A 294 14.02 31.20 -0.79
N ILE A 295 13.22 31.47 0.25
CA ILE A 295 11.75 31.44 0.17
C ILE A 295 11.21 32.63 -0.63
N ILE A 296 11.78 33.83 -0.45
CA ILE A 296 11.33 35.05 -1.14
C ILE A 296 11.42 34.90 -2.68
N ARG A 297 12.43 34.17 -3.18
CA ARG A 297 12.60 33.89 -4.62
C ARG A 297 11.60 32.89 -5.20
N MET A 298 10.86 32.15 -4.37
CA MET A 298 9.87 31.17 -4.82
C MET A 298 8.45 31.76 -4.92
N VAL A 299 8.22 32.94 -4.34
CA VAL A 299 6.92 33.61 -4.31
C VAL A 299 6.80 34.71 -5.38
N GLU A 300 7.93 35.13 -5.96
CA GLU A 300 8.03 36.00 -7.14
C GLU A 300 7.98 35.18 -8.44
#